data_AF-A0A7S1SXF0-F1
#
_entry.id   AF-A0A7S1SXF0-F1
#
_cell.length_a   1.000
_cell.length_b   1.000
_cell.length_c   1.000
_cell.angle_alpha   90.00
_cell.angle_beta   90.00
_cell.angle_gamma   90.00
#
_symmetry.space_group_name_H-M   'P 1'
#
loop_
_entity.id
_entity.type
_entity.pdbx_description
1 polymer ?
#
loop_
_entity_poly.entity_id
_entity_poly.type
_entity_poly.pdbx_seq_one_letter_code
_entity_poly.pdbx_strand_id
1 'polypeptide(L)'
;MSYTASALSMMLLGFKKPIIITGSQLPLLMPRSDARQNLIDSVTCATSMFTPPHISLQEVAVCFGGKLMRGNRCQKVNSSSYAAFDSPTYSCLAQLGVDVDWNESALLRDKGVYRPRFKLNPNVIRIPIVPGSDPRKAYGDLAARGVRGVVLETFGVGNMPDTREAGWLPWLRSQRKKGLHIYLSSQCRAGTLNPELYHSGSVALALGVEAGPQMTPETACVKMMLCIEYPDIPLGVSLAGEM
;
A
#
# COMPACT_ATOMS: atom_id res chain seq x y z
N MET A 1 11.37 -0.15 1.56
CA MET A 1 11.09 -1.08 0.43
C MET A 1 9.62 -1.02 0.01
N SER A 2 8.65 -1.39 0.85
CA SER A 2 7.21 -1.36 0.49
C SER A 2 6.72 -0.04 -0.11
N TYR A 3 6.98 1.11 0.55
CA TYR A 3 6.62 2.43 0.01
C TYR A 3 7.19 2.68 -1.40
N THR A 4 8.46 2.34 -1.63
CA THR A 4 9.10 2.49 -2.94
C THR A 4 8.47 1.57 -3.98
N ALA A 5 8.14 0.33 -3.60
CA ALA A 5 7.48 -0.63 -4.49
C ALA A 5 6.09 -0.13 -4.89
N SER A 6 5.32 0.40 -3.94
CA SER A 6 4.03 1.04 -4.20
C SER A 6 4.15 2.27 -5.09
N ALA A 7 5.19 3.08 -4.89
CA ALA A 7 5.42 4.29 -5.69
C ALA A 7 5.72 3.91 -7.13
N LEU A 8 6.70 3.05 -7.37
CA LEU A 8 7.08 2.66 -8.72
C LEU A 8 5.93 1.97 -9.47
N SER A 9 5.10 1.16 -8.80
CA SER A 9 4.01 0.44 -9.48
C SER A 9 2.97 1.38 -10.08
N MET A 10 2.68 2.49 -9.41
CA MET A 10 1.70 3.48 -9.88
C MET A 10 2.36 4.62 -10.69
N MET A 11 3.59 5.02 -10.35
CA MET A 11 4.33 6.06 -11.07
C MET A 11 4.77 5.60 -12.47
N LEU A 12 4.94 4.30 -12.70
CA LEU A 12 5.37 3.75 -13.98
C LEU A 12 4.23 3.05 -14.74
N LEU A 13 2.96 3.41 -14.45
CA LEU A 13 1.76 2.76 -14.99
C LEU A 13 1.88 2.40 -16.48
N GLY A 14 1.56 1.15 -16.83
CA GLY A 14 1.59 0.65 -18.20
C GLY A 14 2.96 0.19 -18.72
N PHE A 15 4.00 0.18 -17.89
CA PHE A 15 5.29 -0.46 -18.22
C PHE A 15 5.13 -1.98 -18.47
N LYS A 16 6.04 -2.56 -19.26
CA LYS A 16 5.92 -3.94 -19.77
C LYS A 16 7.14 -4.82 -19.49
N LYS A 17 7.95 -4.45 -18.50
CA LYS A 17 9.16 -5.18 -18.09
C LYS A 17 9.14 -5.42 -16.58
N PRO A 18 9.72 -6.51 -16.05
CA PRO A 18 9.81 -6.73 -14.62
C PRO A 18 10.58 -5.60 -13.91
N ILE A 19 10.10 -5.17 -12.75
CA ILE A 19 10.86 -4.32 -11.82
C ILE A 19 10.86 -5.03 -10.46
N ILE A 20 11.99 -5.61 -10.09
CA ILE A 20 12.12 -6.37 -8.84
C ILE A 20 12.87 -5.54 -7.81
N ILE A 21 12.23 -5.25 -6.69
CA ILE A 21 12.87 -4.61 -5.53
C ILE A 21 13.26 -5.69 -4.54
N THR A 22 14.50 -5.64 -4.08
CA THR A 22 15.02 -6.59 -3.10
C THR A 22 15.98 -5.89 -2.13
N GLY A 23 16.53 -6.65 -1.21
CA GLY A 23 17.54 -6.21 -0.26
C GLY A 23 17.96 -7.36 0.63
N SER A 24 18.41 -7.04 1.83
CA SER A 24 18.77 -8.05 2.83
C SER A 24 18.59 -7.51 4.25
N GLN A 25 18.44 -8.43 5.20
CA GLN A 25 18.48 -8.12 6.62
C GLN A 25 19.93 -8.03 7.12
N LEU A 26 20.83 -8.82 6.54
CA LEU A 26 22.27 -8.75 6.84
C LEU A 26 23.07 -8.21 5.65
N PRO A 27 24.12 -7.39 5.89
CA PRO A 27 25.05 -6.99 4.85
C PRO A 27 25.64 -8.18 4.09
N LEU A 28 25.88 -8.04 2.78
CA LEU A 28 26.33 -9.12 1.89
C LEU A 28 27.60 -9.84 2.37
N LEU A 29 28.50 -9.14 3.05
CA LEU A 29 29.77 -9.70 3.54
C LEU A 29 29.58 -10.65 4.73
N MET A 30 28.43 -10.64 5.39
CA MET A 30 28.20 -11.51 6.55
C MET A 30 28.07 -12.98 6.11
N PRO A 31 28.63 -13.94 6.86
CA PRO A 31 28.57 -15.36 6.50
C PRO A 31 27.13 -15.83 6.27
N ARG A 32 26.22 -15.48 7.18
CA ARG A 32 24.81 -15.88 7.14
C ARG A 32 23.91 -14.94 6.33
N SER A 33 24.47 -14.04 5.51
CA SER A 33 23.68 -13.03 4.79
C SER A 33 22.64 -13.64 3.85
N ASP A 34 21.41 -13.13 3.94
CA ASP A 34 20.31 -13.38 3.01
C ASP A 34 20.45 -12.62 1.68
N ALA A 35 21.38 -11.66 1.58
CA ALA A 35 21.60 -10.85 0.39
C ALA A 35 21.95 -11.67 -0.86
N ARG A 36 22.73 -12.74 -0.70
CA ARG A 36 23.16 -13.59 -1.82
C ARG A 36 21.96 -14.24 -2.48
N GLN A 37 21.13 -14.90 -1.67
CA GLN A 37 19.95 -15.61 -2.16
C GLN A 37 18.91 -14.63 -2.70
N ASN A 38 18.58 -13.57 -1.95
CA ASN A 38 17.62 -12.57 -2.40
C ASN A 38 18.02 -11.92 -3.74
N LEU A 39 19.31 -11.67 -3.98
CA LEU A 39 19.80 -11.13 -5.26
C LEU A 39 19.65 -12.14 -6.40
N ILE A 40 20.06 -13.39 -6.20
CA ILE A 40 19.93 -14.47 -7.20
C ILE A 40 18.45 -14.69 -7.55
N ASP A 41 17.60 -14.78 -6.53
CA ASP A 41 16.15 -14.93 -6.67
C ASP A 41 15.55 -13.77 -7.47
N SER A 42 15.97 -12.54 -7.17
CA SER A 42 15.47 -11.35 -7.85
C SER A 42 15.87 -11.30 -9.33
N VAL A 43 17.11 -11.67 -9.65
CA VAL A 43 17.57 -11.76 -11.05
C VAL A 43 16.81 -12.86 -11.78
N THR A 44 16.64 -14.03 -11.16
CA THR A 44 15.85 -15.14 -11.70
C THR A 44 14.43 -14.70 -12.05
N CYS A 45 13.75 -13.97 -11.15
CA CYS A 45 12.43 -13.42 -11.42
C CYS A 45 12.43 -12.32 -12.48
N ALA A 46 13.48 -11.48 -12.55
CA ALA A 46 13.59 -10.41 -13.54
C ALA A 46 13.84 -10.93 -14.96
N THR A 47 14.44 -12.12 -15.11
CA THR A 47 14.72 -12.76 -16.39
C THR A 47 13.73 -13.87 -16.74
N SER A 48 12.63 -14.00 -16.00
CA SER A 48 11.68 -15.12 -16.12
C SER A 48 11.02 -15.27 -17.49
N MET A 49 11.02 -14.22 -18.33
CA MET A 49 10.57 -14.29 -19.72
C MET A 49 11.56 -15.06 -20.63
N PHE A 50 12.84 -15.09 -20.27
CA PHE A 50 13.91 -15.70 -21.07
C PHE A 50 14.33 -17.09 -20.58
N THR A 51 13.72 -17.58 -19.51
CA THR A 51 13.99 -18.89 -18.92
C THR A 51 12.67 -19.64 -18.77
N PRO A 52 12.59 -20.95 -19.06
CA PRO A 52 11.39 -21.73 -18.77
C PRO A 52 10.92 -21.51 -17.33
N PRO A 53 9.60 -21.34 -17.07
CA PRO A 53 8.48 -21.54 -17.99
C PRO A 53 8.08 -20.30 -18.83
N HIS A 54 8.93 -19.29 -18.98
CA HIS A 54 8.68 -18.07 -19.78
C HIS A 54 7.54 -17.20 -19.25
N ILE A 55 7.68 -16.73 -18.02
CA ILE A 55 6.68 -15.88 -17.36
C ILE A 55 6.82 -14.42 -17.79
N SER A 56 5.74 -13.86 -18.32
CA SER A 56 5.65 -12.43 -18.60
C SER A 56 5.24 -11.65 -17.34
N LEU A 57 6.21 -11.33 -16.49
CA LEU A 57 6.01 -10.46 -15.33
C LEU A 57 6.11 -8.97 -15.75
N GLN A 58 5.01 -8.23 -15.60
CA GLN A 58 4.92 -6.80 -15.99
C GLN A 58 4.51 -5.95 -14.79
N GLU A 59 5.17 -6.19 -13.66
CA GLU A 59 4.81 -5.63 -12.37
C GLU A 59 6.03 -5.20 -11.58
N VAL A 60 5.80 -4.31 -10.61
CA VAL A 60 6.77 -4.01 -9.57
C VAL A 60 6.52 -5.05 -8.50
N ALA A 61 7.53 -5.86 -8.22
CA ALA A 61 7.46 -6.92 -7.23
C ALA A 61 8.54 -6.74 -6.17
N VAL A 62 8.27 -7.25 -4.97
CA VAL A 62 9.29 -7.40 -3.93
C VAL A 62 9.69 -8.87 -3.87
N CYS A 63 10.99 -9.14 -4.03
CA CYS A 63 11.56 -10.46 -3.88
C CYS A 63 12.36 -10.51 -2.57
N PHE A 64 11.92 -11.33 -1.61
CA PHE A 64 12.54 -11.41 -0.29
C PHE A 64 12.19 -12.72 0.41
N GLY A 65 13.17 -13.38 1.03
CA GLY A 65 12.92 -14.54 1.89
C GLY A 65 12.26 -15.70 1.15
N GLY A 66 12.66 -15.94 -0.10
CA GLY A 66 12.09 -16.98 -0.96
C GLY A 66 10.70 -16.69 -1.49
N LYS A 67 10.18 -15.46 -1.38
CA LYS A 67 8.87 -15.07 -1.92
C LYS A 67 9.01 -13.97 -2.95
N LEU A 68 8.23 -14.05 -4.03
CA LEU A 68 7.96 -12.94 -4.93
C LEU A 68 6.53 -12.43 -4.65
N MET A 69 6.40 -11.16 -4.31
CA MET A 69 5.12 -10.56 -3.91
C MET A 69 4.84 -9.31 -4.73
N ARG A 70 3.57 -9.02 -5.05
CA ARG A 70 3.20 -7.77 -5.74
C ARG A 70 3.62 -6.58 -4.87
N GLY A 71 4.40 -5.66 -5.42
CA GLY A 71 5.08 -4.62 -4.66
C GLY A 71 4.16 -3.72 -3.84
N ASN A 72 3.04 -3.31 -4.44
CA ASN A 72 2.02 -2.47 -3.79
C ASN A 72 1.05 -3.25 -2.88
N ARG A 73 1.31 -4.54 -2.64
CA ARG A 73 0.61 -5.39 -1.65
C ARG A 73 1.53 -5.82 -0.50
N CYS A 74 2.81 -5.42 -0.52
CA CYS A 74 3.82 -5.85 0.43
C CYS A 74 3.90 -4.97 1.68
N GLN A 75 4.18 -5.57 2.84
CA GLN A 75 4.54 -4.88 4.08
C GLN A 75 5.78 -5.50 4.70
N LYS A 76 6.57 -4.70 5.44
CA LYS A 76 7.61 -5.25 6.32
C LYS A 76 6.93 -5.69 7.61
N VAL A 77 6.83 -7.00 7.82
CA VAL A 77 6.06 -7.61 8.92
C VAL A 77 6.94 -8.11 10.05
N ASN A 78 8.25 -8.24 9.82
CA ASN A 78 9.20 -8.67 10.82
C ASN A 78 10.51 -7.87 10.71
N SER A 79 11.04 -7.41 11.83
CA SER A 79 12.26 -6.59 11.89
C SER A 79 13.55 -7.39 11.85
N SER A 80 13.50 -8.71 12.13
CA SER A 80 14.68 -9.53 12.41
C SER A 80 14.75 -10.82 11.59
N SER A 81 13.61 -11.41 11.21
CA SER A 81 13.53 -12.63 10.39
C SER A 81 13.95 -12.37 8.94
N TYR A 82 14.51 -13.37 8.27
CA TYR A 82 14.72 -13.34 6.80
C TYR A 82 13.41 -13.37 6.02
N ALA A 83 12.32 -13.87 6.61
CA ALA A 83 10.97 -13.64 6.12
C ALA A 83 10.45 -12.29 6.63
N ALA A 84 11.15 -11.20 6.28
CA ALA A 84 10.87 -9.85 6.78
C ALA A 84 9.63 -9.21 6.14
N PHE A 85 9.30 -9.61 4.90
CA PHE A 85 8.21 -9.05 4.11
C PHE A 85 7.12 -10.09 3.85
N ASP A 86 5.88 -9.61 3.76
CA ASP A 86 4.73 -10.43 3.44
C ASP A 86 3.65 -9.63 2.69
N SER A 87 2.70 -10.35 2.10
CA SER A 87 1.56 -9.79 1.36
C SER A 87 0.25 -10.26 1.99
N PRO A 88 -0.18 -9.66 3.12
CA PRO A 88 -1.22 -10.25 3.97
C PRO A 88 -2.61 -10.28 3.31
N THR A 89 -2.85 -9.43 2.31
CA THR A 89 -4.15 -9.31 1.62
C THR A 89 -4.11 -9.83 0.19
N TYR A 90 -3.00 -10.42 -0.26
CA TYR A 90 -2.89 -10.92 -1.64
C TYR A 90 -1.85 -12.04 -1.75
N SER A 91 -2.14 -13.06 -2.56
CA SER A 91 -1.23 -14.18 -2.78
C SER A 91 0.13 -13.73 -3.29
N CYS A 92 1.18 -14.46 -2.93
CA CYS A 92 2.49 -14.29 -3.56
C CYS A 92 2.38 -14.58 -5.07
N LEU A 93 3.15 -13.85 -5.87
CA LEU A 93 3.26 -14.06 -7.31
C LEU A 93 4.07 -15.31 -7.64
N ALA A 94 5.04 -15.63 -6.79
CA ALA A 94 5.77 -16.89 -6.85
C ALA A 94 6.39 -17.24 -5.48
N GLN A 95 6.65 -18.53 -5.27
CA GLN A 95 7.49 -19.06 -4.20
C GLN A 95 8.80 -19.59 -4.81
N LEU A 96 9.93 -19.13 -4.30
CA LEU A 96 11.27 -19.57 -4.71
C LEU A 96 11.74 -20.65 -3.74
N GLY A 97 11.68 -21.91 -4.19
CA GLY A 97 12.15 -23.09 -3.47
C GLY A 97 13.24 -23.81 -4.26
N VAL A 98 13.11 -25.13 -4.40
CA VAL A 98 13.97 -25.90 -5.34
C VAL A 98 13.75 -25.41 -6.76
N ASP A 99 12.48 -25.21 -7.13
CA ASP A 99 12.04 -24.55 -8.35
C ASP A 99 11.35 -23.23 -8.02
N VAL A 100 11.04 -22.43 -9.05
CA VAL A 100 10.19 -21.24 -8.91
C VAL A 100 8.75 -21.61 -9.22
N ASP A 101 7.92 -21.68 -8.18
CA ASP A 101 6.49 -21.97 -8.29
C ASP A 101 5.71 -20.67 -8.51
N TRP A 102 5.24 -20.45 -9.75
CA TRP A 102 4.55 -19.23 -10.16
C TRP A 102 3.04 -19.34 -9.97
N ASN A 103 2.45 -18.32 -9.35
CA ASN A 103 1.01 -18.14 -9.30
C ASN A 103 0.55 -17.22 -10.44
N GLU A 104 0.39 -17.78 -11.64
CA GLU A 104 0.00 -17.01 -12.82
C GLU A 104 -1.36 -16.32 -12.71
N SER A 105 -2.27 -16.86 -11.89
CA SER A 105 -3.58 -16.27 -11.63
C SER A 105 -3.50 -14.99 -10.79
N ALA A 106 -2.42 -14.83 -10.03
CA ALA A 106 -2.14 -13.63 -9.25
C ALA A 106 -1.39 -12.55 -10.06
N LEU A 107 -0.92 -12.84 -11.28
CA LEU A 107 -0.21 -11.86 -12.09
C LEU A 107 -1.17 -10.79 -12.66
N LEU A 108 -0.74 -9.54 -12.62
CA LEU A 108 -1.44 -8.41 -13.22
C LEU A 108 -1.34 -8.53 -14.75
N ARG A 109 -2.49 -8.58 -15.41
CA ARG A 109 -2.58 -8.56 -16.87
C ARG A 109 -3.04 -7.18 -17.34
N ASP A 110 -2.17 -6.18 -17.16
CA ASP A 110 -2.46 -4.81 -17.55
C ASP A 110 -2.33 -4.61 -19.08
N LYS A 111 -3.42 -4.17 -19.72
CA LYS A 111 -3.47 -3.78 -21.13
C LYS A 111 -3.24 -2.28 -21.34
N GLY A 112 -2.97 -1.53 -20.28
CA GLY A 112 -2.71 -0.10 -20.30
C GLY A 112 -1.48 0.29 -21.11
N VAL A 113 -1.47 1.56 -21.54
CA VAL A 113 -0.35 2.22 -22.22
C VAL A 113 0.57 2.83 -21.18
N TYR A 114 1.89 2.77 -21.41
CA TYR A 114 2.89 3.38 -20.53
C TYR A 114 2.67 4.90 -20.40
N ARG A 115 2.37 5.36 -19.18
CA ARG A 115 2.03 6.75 -18.83
C ARG A 115 2.68 7.13 -17.50
N PRO A 116 4.00 7.37 -17.47
CA PRO A 116 4.70 7.58 -16.23
C PRO A 116 4.38 8.95 -15.60
N ARG A 117 4.37 8.99 -14.27
CA ARG A 117 4.11 10.17 -13.43
C ARG A 117 5.13 10.22 -12.30
N PHE A 118 6.03 11.19 -12.34
CA PHE A 118 7.22 11.21 -11.49
C PHE A 118 7.14 12.12 -10.26
N LYS A 119 6.01 12.80 -10.07
CA LYS A 119 5.79 13.70 -8.93
C LYS A 119 4.89 13.03 -7.90
N LEU A 120 5.12 13.34 -6.64
CA LEU A 120 4.31 12.93 -5.50
C LEU A 120 4.17 14.13 -4.58
N ASN A 121 2.98 14.38 -4.05
CA ASN A 121 2.78 15.42 -3.05
C ASN A 121 3.08 14.84 -1.65
N PRO A 122 4.16 15.25 -0.96
CA PRO A 122 4.57 14.62 0.29
C PRO A 122 3.73 15.06 1.50
N ASN A 123 2.77 15.98 1.34
CA ASN A 123 1.95 16.52 2.43
C ASN A 123 0.83 15.55 2.84
N VAL A 124 1.18 14.28 3.03
CA VAL A 124 0.28 13.19 3.43
C VAL A 124 0.78 12.61 4.74
N ILE A 125 -0.14 12.37 5.67
CA ILE A 125 0.16 11.70 6.94
C ILE A 125 -0.70 10.47 7.14
N ARG A 126 -0.21 9.55 7.97
CA ARG A 126 -0.89 8.33 8.38
C ARG A 126 -1.20 8.42 9.87
N ILE A 127 -2.45 8.19 10.26
CA ILE A 127 -2.92 8.34 11.63
C ILE A 127 -3.66 7.07 12.06
N PRO A 128 -3.15 6.31 13.04
CA PRO A 128 -3.94 5.28 13.72
C PRO A 128 -4.89 5.92 14.73
N ILE A 129 -6.13 5.45 14.76
CA ILE A 129 -7.08 5.80 15.83
C ILE A 129 -6.70 5.05 17.10
N VAL A 130 -6.51 5.80 18.19
CA VAL A 130 -6.25 5.23 19.52
C VAL A 130 -7.47 5.46 20.41
N PRO A 131 -7.94 4.47 21.20
CA PRO A 131 -9.04 4.68 22.14
C PRO A 131 -8.77 5.89 23.06
N GLY A 132 -9.77 6.75 23.23
CA GLY A 132 -9.67 7.97 24.05
C GLY A 132 -8.95 9.15 23.40
N SER A 133 -8.43 9.03 22.17
CA SER A 133 -7.82 10.17 21.46
C SER A 133 -8.87 11.20 21.01
N ASP A 134 -8.65 12.47 21.36
CA ASP A 134 -9.39 13.61 20.80
C ASP A 134 -8.58 14.18 19.62
N PRO A 135 -9.05 14.02 18.37
CA PRO A 135 -8.29 14.44 17.19
C PRO A 135 -8.05 15.96 17.14
N ARG A 136 -8.87 16.76 17.84
CA ARG A 136 -8.66 18.22 17.92
C ARG A 136 -7.45 18.56 18.80
N LYS A 137 -7.24 17.81 19.88
CA LYS A 137 -6.08 18.00 20.77
C LYS A 137 -4.82 17.39 20.17
N ALA A 138 -4.94 16.18 19.61
CA ALA A 138 -3.80 15.44 19.08
C ALA A 138 -3.28 16.02 17.76
N TYR A 139 -4.17 16.46 16.86
CA TYR A 139 -3.81 16.86 15.50
C TYR A 139 -4.17 18.31 15.16
N GLY A 140 -5.16 18.89 15.85
CA GLY A 140 -5.61 20.24 15.60
C GLY A 140 -6.17 20.40 14.19
N ASP A 141 -5.79 21.48 13.52
CA ASP A 141 -6.21 21.78 12.16
C ASP A 141 -5.12 21.41 11.15
N LEU A 142 -5.15 20.18 10.65
CA LEU A 142 -4.12 19.65 9.75
C LEU A 142 -4.10 20.38 8.41
N ALA A 143 -5.27 20.71 7.87
CA ALA A 143 -5.38 21.43 6.59
C ALA A 143 -4.66 22.80 6.65
N ALA A 144 -4.89 23.56 7.74
CA ALA A 144 -4.23 24.85 7.96
C ALA A 144 -2.71 24.72 8.18
N ARG A 145 -2.26 23.57 8.70
CA ARG A 145 -0.83 23.25 8.89
C ARG A 145 -0.13 22.77 7.62
N GLY A 146 -0.82 22.76 6.47
CA GLY A 146 -0.23 22.37 5.19
C GLY A 146 -0.44 20.91 4.79
N VAL A 147 -1.08 20.08 5.62
CA VAL A 147 -1.43 18.71 5.25
C VAL A 147 -2.51 18.73 4.16
N ARG A 148 -2.39 17.81 3.21
CA ARG A 148 -3.30 17.65 2.06
C ARG A 148 -4.00 16.29 2.04
N GLY A 149 -3.39 15.26 2.61
CA GLY A 149 -3.98 13.92 2.71
C GLY A 149 -3.79 13.27 4.07
N VAL A 150 -4.79 12.49 4.50
CA VAL A 150 -4.74 11.64 5.69
C VAL A 150 -5.16 10.22 5.34
N VAL A 151 -4.29 9.26 5.63
CA VAL A 151 -4.69 7.84 5.72
C VAL A 151 -5.04 7.57 7.18
N LEU A 152 -6.33 7.36 7.45
CA LEU A 152 -6.87 7.16 8.79
C LEU A 152 -7.07 5.67 9.06
N GLU A 153 -6.32 5.10 10.00
CA GLU A 153 -6.42 3.69 10.35
C GLU A 153 -7.45 3.48 11.45
N THR A 154 -8.61 3.05 11.01
CA THR A 154 -9.78 2.75 11.84
C THR A 154 -9.70 1.34 12.44
N PHE A 155 -10.63 1.05 13.34
CA PHE A 155 -10.76 -0.29 13.92
C PHE A 155 -11.55 -1.22 13.00
N GLY A 156 -11.08 -2.47 12.87
CA GLY A 156 -11.80 -3.53 12.16
C GLY A 156 -12.16 -3.13 10.73
N VAL A 157 -13.45 -3.14 10.42
CA VAL A 157 -13.97 -2.91 9.07
C VAL A 157 -14.16 -1.43 8.70
N GLY A 158 -13.71 -0.47 9.51
CA GLY A 158 -13.94 0.96 9.22
C GLY A 158 -14.41 1.81 10.40
N ASN A 159 -14.38 1.27 11.62
CA ASN A 159 -15.05 1.87 12.77
C ASN A 159 -14.19 2.90 13.50
N MET A 160 -14.83 3.98 13.95
CA MET A 160 -14.19 5.02 14.74
C MET A 160 -15.08 5.51 15.88
N PRO A 161 -14.50 6.01 16.99
CA PRO A 161 -15.28 6.63 18.06
C PRO A 161 -15.99 7.89 17.58
N ASP A 162 -17.30 7.95 17.81
CA ASP A 162 -18.12 9.12 17.51
C ASP A 162 -18.88 9.60 18.75
N THR A 163 -18.19 10.34 19.61
CA THR A 163 -18.83 11.03 20.74
C THR A 163 -19.28 12.43 20.31
N ARG A 164 -20.41 12.89 20.83
CA ARG A 164 -21.07 14.12 20.39
C ARG A 164 -20.21 15.37 20.62
N GLU A 165 -19.43 15.42 21.71
CA GLU A 165 -18.60 16.59 22.04
C GLU A 165 -17.14 16.49 21.55
N ALA A 166 -16.64 15.32 21.12
CA ALA A 166 -15.21 15.09 20.85
C ALA A 166 -14.87 13.99 19.82
N GLY A 167 -15.87 13.52 19.07
CA GLY A 167 -15.72 12.40 18.14
C GLY A 167 -14.85 12.69 16.93
N TRP A 168 -14.50 11.61 16.23
CA TRP A 168 -13.77 11.70 14.98
C TRP A 168 -14.60 12.33 13.86
N LEU A 169 -15.92 12.09 13.79
CA LEU A 169 -16.75 12.58 12.69
C LEU A 169 -16.86 14.12 12.63
N PRO A 170 -17.10 14.86 13.74
CA PRO A 170 -17.07 16.32 13.70
C PRO A 170 -15.73 16.89 13.22
N TRP A 171 -14.62 16.28 13.65
CA TRP A 171 -13.28 16.70 13.20
C TRP A 171 -13.07 16.40 11.72
N LEU A 172 -13.42 15.20 11.25
CA LEU A 172 -13.35 14.82 9.83
C LEU A 172 -14.16 15.77 8.96
N ARG A 173 -15.39 16.11 9.37
CA ARG A 173 -16.24 17.09 8.67
C ARG A 173 -15.54 18.44 8.53
N SER A 174 -14.96 18.94 9.62
CA SER A 174 -14.24 20.22 9.64
C SER A 174 -13.02 20.20 8.70
N GLN A 175 -12.25 19.11 8.71
CA GLN A 175 -11.07 18.95 7.87
C GLN A 175 -11.43 18.77 6.38
N ARG A 176 -12.44 17.95 6.06
CA ARG A 176 -12.95 17.77 4.68
C ARG A 176 -13.45 19.08 4.08
N LYS A 177 -14.15 19.91 4.86
CA LYS A 177 -14.61 21.23 4.41
C LYS A 177 -13.45 22.15 3.98
N LYS A 178 -12.24 21.91 4.48
CA LYS A 178 -11.02 22.66 4.13
C LYS A 178 -10.22 22.01 3.00
N GLY A 179 -10.77 20.98 2.34
CA GLY A 179 -10.14 20.30 1.22
C GLY A 179 -9.15 19.20 1.59
N LEU A 180 -9.07 18.78 2.87
CA LEU A 180 -8.18 17.68 3.26
C LEU A 180 -8.70 16.37 2.65
N HIS A 181 -7.90 15.64 1.87
CA HIS A 181 -8.23 14.30 1.40
C HIS A 181 -8.10 13.29 2.53
N ILE A 182 -9.07 12.39 2.67
CA ILE A 182 -9.08 11.40 3.75
C ILE A 182 -9.44 10.04 3.17
N TYR A 183 -8.61 9.04 3.49
CA TYR A 183 -8.84 7.64 3.14
C TYR A 183 -8.95 6.79 4.41
N LEU A 184 -9.99 5.98 4.53
CA LEU A 184 -10.10 5.01 5.61
C LEU A 184 -9.26 3.77 5.28
N SER A 185 -8.41 3.41 6.23
CA SER A 185 -7.69 2.14 6.28
C SER A 185 -8.10 1.39 7.55
N SER A 186 -7.65 0.14 7.69
CA SER A 186 -7.77 -0.64 8.91
C SER A 186 -6.41 -0.77 9.60
N GLN A 187 -6.43 -0.80 10.94
CA GLN A 187 -5.28 -1.24 11.74
C GLN A 187 -5.08 -2.77 11.66
N CYS A 188 -6.09 -3.52 11.23
CA CYS A 188 -5.98 -4.96 11.02
C CYS A 188 -5.08 -5.25 9.81
N ARG A 189 -4.20 -6.25 9.93
CA ARG A 189 -3.26 -6.63 8.87
C ARG A 189 -3.92 -7.25 7.63
N ALA A 190 -5.09 -7.85 7.81
CA ALA A 190 -5.86 -8.48 6.75
C ALA A 190 -7.36 -8.31 7.01
N GLY A 191 -8.15 -8.42 5.94
CA GLY A 191 -9.61 -8.31 5.96
C GLY A 191 -10.13 -7.13 5.15
N THR A 192 -11.30 -7.27 4.54
CA THR A 192 -11.89 -6.21 3.73
C THR A 192 -12.44 -5.09 4.62
N LEU A 193 -12.21 -3.85 4.21
CA LEU A 193 -12.83 -2.69 4.82
C LEU A 193 -14.28 -2.58 4.30
N ASN A 194 -15.25 -2.52 5.22
CA ASN A 194 -16.67 -2.41 4.93
C ASN A 194 -17.29 -1.33 5.85
N PRO A 195 -16.90 -0.06 5.70
CA PRO A 195 -17.30 1.01 6.60
C PRO A 195 -18.81 1.26 6.58
N GLU A 196 -19.50 0.90 5.50
CA GLU A 196 -20.95 1.01 5.33
C GLU A 196 -21.77 0.12 6.28
N LEU A 197 -21.15 -0.90 6.89
CA LEU A 197 -21.83 -1.82 7.82
C LEU A 197 -22.19 -1.16 9.16
N TYR A 198 -21.57 -0.04 9.50
CA TYR A 198 -21.71 0.60 10.81
C TYR A 198 -21.86 2.11 10.69
N HIS A 199 -22.64 2.70 11.60
CA HIS A 199 -22.99 4.12 11.57
C HIS A 199 -21.80 5.07 11.37
N SER A 200 -20.72 4.87 12.14
CA SER A 200 -19.55 5.77 12.08
C SER A 200 -18.87 5.75 10.71
N GLY A 201 -18.71 4.58 10.10
CA GLY A 201 -18.13 4.45 8.76
C GLY A 201 -19.06 5.03 7.69
N SER A 202 -20.36 4.70 7.73
CA SER A 202 -21.35 5.23 6.77
C SER A 202 -21.42 6.76 6.79
N VAL A 203 -21.39 7.37 7.98
CA VAL A 203 -21.37 8.84 8.09
C VAL A 203 -20.04 9.41 7.58
N ALA A 204 -18.90 8.77 7.83
CA ALA A 204 -17.63 9.21 7.27
C ALA A 204 -17.64 9.20 5.73
N LEU A 205 -18.18 8.14 5.11
CA LEU A 205 -18.37 8.09 3.65
C LEU A 205 -19.28 9.22 3.14
N ALA A 206 -20.39 9.50 3.84
CA ALA A 206 -21.30 10.58 3.49
C ALA A 206 -20.64 11.98 3.61
N LEU A 207 -19.56 12.12 4.39
CA LEU A 207 -18.71 13.32 4.45
C LEU A 207 -17.68 13.40 3.30
N GLY A 208 -17.73 12.46 2.36
CA GLY A 208 -16.81 12.34 1.25
C GLY A 208 -15.43 11.82 1.66
N VAL A 209 -15.32 11.12 2.79
CA VAL A 209 -14.12 10.33 3.09
C VAL A 209 -14.11 9.12 2.16
N GLU A 210 -12.97 8.82 1.55
CA GLU A 210 -12.83 7.71 0.62
C GLU A 210 -12.47 6.42 1.37
N ALA A 211 -12.93 5.30 0.84
CA ALA A 211 -12.62 3.97 1.31
C ALA A 211 -12.68 3.01 0.13
N GLY A 212 -12.09 1.84 0.26
CA GLY A 212 -12.13 0.80 -0.77
C GLY A 212 -11.59 -0.52 -0.24
N PRO A 213 -11.40 -1.52 -1.12
CA PRO A 213 -10.72 -2.75 -0.76
C PRO A 213 -9.38 -2.44 -0.07
N GLN A 214 -8.97 -3.32 0.84
CA GLN A 214 -7.88 -3.02 1.77
C GLN A 214 -6.53 -2.89 1.03
N MET A 215 -6.13 -1.66 0.74
CA MET A 215 -4.73 -1.31 0.46
C MET A 215 -3.90 -1.50 1.74
N THR A 216 -2.62 -1.85 1.58
CA THR A 216 -1.69 -1.69 2.69
C THR A 216 -1.58 -0.19 3.03
N PRO A 217 -1.35 0.18 4.29
CA PRO A 217 -1.17 1.58 4.67
C PRO A 217 -0.03 2.29 3.92
N GLU A 218 1.05 1.57 3.60
CA GLU A 218 2.15 2.08 2.77
C GLU A 218 1.65 2.49 1.39
N THR A 219 0.87 1.62 0.76
CA THR A 219 0.30 1.88 -0.56
C THR A 219 -0.76 2.97 -0.52
N ALA A 220 -1.64 2.98 0.48
CA ALA A 220 -2.64 4.02 0.65
C ALA A 220 -1.99 5.41 0.77
N CYS A 221 -0.87 5.53 1.51
CA CYS A 221 -0.13 6.77 1.63
C CYS A 221 0.41 7.22 0.26
N VAL A 222 1.10 6.33 -0.44
CA VAL A 222 1.71 6.66 -1.73
C VAL A 222 0.65 6.98 -2.79
N LYS A 223 -0.46 6.24 -2.82
CA LYS A 223 -1.56 6.51 -3.73
C LYS A 223 -2.20 7.86 -3.45
N MET A 224 -2.41 8.20 -2.17
CA MET A 224 -2.87 9.53 -1.75
C MET A 224 -1.92 10.63 -2.23
N MET A 225 -0.61 10.45 -2.08
CA MET A 225 0.40 11.41 -2.57
C MET A 225 0.29 11.61 -4.09
N LEU A 226 0.01 10.54 -4.84
CA LEU A 226 -0.16 10.57 -6.29
C LEU A 226 -1.48 11.24 -6.70
N CYS A 227 -2.60 10.91 -6.05
CA CYS A 227 -3.91 11.51 -6.33
C CYS A 227 -3.96 13.02 -6.04
N ILE A 228 -3.28 13.48 -4.99
CA ILE A 228 -3.20 14.91 -4.67
C ILE A 228 -2.39 15.66 -5.74
N GLU A 229 -1.30 15.07 -6.21
CA GLU A 229 -0.47 15.65 -7.27
C GLU A 229 -1.17 15.60 -8.63
N TYR A 230 -1.96 14.55 -8.87
CA TYR A 230 -2.67 14.32 -10.13
C TYR A 230 -4.16 14.03 -9.88
N PRO A 231 -5.00 15.09 -9.88
CA PRO A 231 -6.43 14.97 -9.53
C PRO A 231 -7.27 14.09 -10.46
N ASP A 232 -6.76 13.72 -11.63
CA ASP A 232 -7.42 12.79 -12.55
C ASP A 232 -7.30 11.32 -12.13
N ILE A 233 -6.43 11.02 -11.14
CA ILE A 233 -6.30 9.68 -10.58
C ILE A 233 -7.27 9.51 -9.40
N PRO A 234 -8.27 8.62 -9.51
CA PRO A 234 -9.15 8.30 -8.40
C PRO A 234 -8.43 7.50 -7.31
N LEU A 235 -8.63 7.89 -6.04
CA LEU A 235 -8.05 7.17 -4.90
C LEU A 235 -8.74 5.81 -4.67
N GLY A 236 -10.05 5.74 -4.94
CA GLY A 236 -10.90 4.54 -4.78
C GLY A 236 -10.86 3.50 -5.90
N VAL A 237 -10.04 3.64 -6.96
CA VAL A 237 -10.01 2.69 -8.09
C VAL A 237 -8.61 2.13 -8.32
N SER A 238 -8.48 0.81 -8.47
CA SER A 238 -7.20 0.12 -8.68
C SER A 238 -6.48 0.62 -9.94
N LEU A 239 -5.19 0.95 -9.83
CA LEU A 239 -4.34 1.36 -10.96
C LEU A 239 -3.38 0.24 -11.37
N ALA A 240 -2.77 -0.42 -10.39
CA ALA A 240 -1.69 -1.39 -10.59
C ALA A 240 -1.88 -2.62 -9.70
N GLY A 241 -3.14 -2.98 -9.40
CA GLY A 241 -3.48 -4.16 -8.60
C GLY A 241 -3.29 -3.98 -7.09
N GLU A 242 -3.35 -2.74 -6.60
CA GLU A 242 -3.12 -2.41 -5.18
C GLU A 242 -4.33 -2.65 -4.26
N MET A 243 -5.51 -2.83 -4.81
CA MET A 243 -6.79 -3.03 -4.09
C MET A 243 -7.14 -4.52 -4.00
#